data_AF-B2U8W5-F1
#
_entry.id   AF-B2U8W5-F1
#
_cell.length_a   1.000
_cell.length_b   1.000
_cell.length_c   1.000
_cell.angle_alpha   90.00
_cell.angle_beta   90.00
_cell.angle_gamma   90.00
#
_symmetry.space_group_name_H-M   'P 1'
#
loop_
_entity.id
_entity.type
_entity.pdbx_description
1 polymer ?
#
loop_
_entity_poly.entity_id
_entity_poly.type
_entity_poly.pdbx_seq_one_letter_code
_entity_poly.pdbx_strand_id
1 'polypeptide(L)' 'MSNYLMFWLSKSIVEFGIALGILAISGIVLLALWLPTWRKQSKCSHDRVHETQACDAICLRCGKNLGFIDTWREQQQCK' A
#
# COMPACT_ATOMS: atom_id res chain seq x y z
N MET A 1 -34.81 -34.87 -5.03
CA MET A 1 -34.50 -33.55 -4.43
C MET A 1 -33.09 -33.47 -3.85
N SER A 2 -32.62 -34.49 -3.11
CA SER A 2 -31.24 -34.53 -2.53
C SER A 2 -30.11 -34.32 -3.57
N ASN A 3 -30.16 -35.00 -4.71
CA ASN A 3 -29.11 -34.90 -5.74
C ASN A 3 -29.00 -33.51 -6.40
N TYR A 4 -30.11 -32.78 -6.48
CA TYR A 4 -30.14 -31.42 -7.03
C TYR A 4 -29.49 -30.43 -6.04
N LEU A 5 -29.77 -30.57 -4.75
CA LEU A 5 -29.14 -29.78 -3.69
C LEU A 5 -27.62 -29.99 -3.61
N MET A 6 -27.14 -31.24 -3.70
CA MET A 6 -25.69 -31.51 -3.69
C MET A 6 -24.96 -30.89 -4.89
N PHE A 7 -25.58 -30.86 -6.07
CA PHE A 7 -24.99 -30.24 -7.26
C PHE A 7 -24.85 -28.72 -7.11
N TRP A 8 -25.86 -28.04 -6.57
CA TRP A 8 -25.79 -26.60 -6.33
C TRP A 8 -24.81 -26.25 -5.21
N LEU A 9 -24.71 -27.07 -4.17
CA LEU A 9 -23.73 -26.89 -3.10
C LEU A 9 -22.28 -27.04 -3.60
N SER A 10 -21.99 -28.06 -4.41
CA SER A 10 -20.62 -28.26 -4.94
C SER A 10 -20.22 -27.12 -5.89
N LYS A 11 -21.15 -26.67 -6.74
CA LYS A 11 -20.93 -25.52 -7.62
C LYS A 11 -20.60 -24.25 -6.83
N SER A 12 -21.40 -23.94 -5.81
CA SER A 12 -21.16 -22.76 -4.96
C SER A 12 -19.81 -22.83 -4.25
N ILE A 13 -19.44 -23.98 -3.68
CA ILE A 13 -18.14 -24.16 -3.01
C ILE A 13 -16.97 -23.89 -3.96
N VAL A 14 -17.05 -24.37 -5.20
CA VAL A 14 -16.00 -24.14 -6.20
C VAL A 14 -15.91 -22.66 -6.59
N GLU A 15 -17.05 -21.98 -6.81
CA GLU A 15 -17.08 -20.55 -7.13
C GLU A 15 -16.50 -19.69 -5.99
N PHE A 16 -16.82 -20.01 -4.74
CA PHE A 16 -16.22 -19.36 -3.57
C PHE A 16 -14.71 -19.62 -3.49
N GLY A 17 -14.27 -20.85 -3.76
CA GLY A 17 -12.85 -21.20 -3.78
C GLY A 17 -12.06 -20.39 -4.82
N ILE A 18 -12.61 -20.22 -6.02
CA ILE A 18 -11.99 -19.42 -7.09
C ILE A 18 -11.93 -17.95 -6.68
N ALA A 19 -13.02 -17.40 -6.13
CA ALA A 19 -13.07 -16.01 -5.68
C ALA A 19 -12.02 -15.72 -4.58
N LEU A 20 -11.91 -16.60 -3.59
CA LEU A 20 -10.90 -16.50 -2.54
C LEU A 20 -9.48 -16.61 -3.10
N GLY A 21 -9.26 -17.49 -4.09
CA GLY A 21 -7.97 -17.63 -4.77
C GLY A 21 -7.54 -16.34 -5.47
N ILE A 22 -8.43 -15.71 -6.22
CA ILE A 22 -8.16 -14.43 -6.90
C ILE A 22 -7.89 -13.32 -5.87
N LEU A 23 -8.68 -13.26 -4.80
CA LEU A 23 -8.48 -12.28 -3.73
C LEU A 23 -7.12 -12.48 -3.03
N ALA A 24 -6.73 -13.72 -2.76
CA ALA A 24 -5.43 -14.03 -2.18
C ALA A 24 -4.28 -13.59 -3.10
N ILE A 25 -4.34 -13.91 -4.39
CA ILE A 25 -3.30 -13.55 -5.37
C ILE A 25 -3.19 -12.03 -5.51
N SER A 26 -4.32 -11.34 -5.70
CA SER A 26 -4.34 -9.87 -5.80
C SER A 26 -3.81 -9.20 -4.52
N GLY A 27 -4.17 -9.72 -3.35
CA GLY A 27 -3.64 -9.27 -2.07
C GLY A 27 -2.12 -9.44 -1.97
N ILE A 28 -1.59 -10.60 -2.38
CA ILE A 28 -0.14 -10.86 -2.40
C ILE A 28 0.58 -9.89 -3.35
N VAL A 29 0.04 -9.63 -4.53
CA VAL A 29 0.65 -8.70 -5.50
C VAL A 29 0.70 -7.28 -4.95
N LEU A 30 -0.41 -6.78 -4.39
CA LEU A 30 -0.44 -5.45 -3.77
C LEU A 30 0.56 -5.36 -2.62
N LEU A 31 0.62 -6.38 -1.78
CA LEU A 31 1.51 -6.43 -0.63
C LEU A 31 2.98 -6.48 -1.07
N ALA A 32 3.29 -7.22 -2.14
CA ALA A 32 4.64 -7.28 -2.73
C ALA A 32 5.10 -5.92 -3.31
N LEU A 33 4.19 -5.11 -3.84
CA LEU A 33 4.49 -3.75 -4.32
C LEU A 33 4.59 -2.73 -3.18
N TRP A 34 3.78 -2.90 -2.13
CA TRP A 34 3.74 -1.98 -0.99
C TRP A 34 4.90 -2.18 0.00
N LEU A 35 5.34 -3.43 0.23
CA LEU A 35 6.44 -3.72 1.14
C LEU A 35 7.76 -2.99 0.82
N PRO A 36 8.27 -2.98 -0.43
CA PRO A 36 9.53 -2.32 -0.74
C PRO A 36 9.40 -0.79 -0.62
N THR A 37 8.26 -0.21 -0.99
CA THR A 37 8.03 1.23 -0.86
C THR A 37 7.96 1.64 0.61
N TRP A 38 7.25 0.89 1.45
CA TRP A 38 7.20 1.12 2.89
C TRP A 38 8.59 0.99 3.54
N ARG A 39 9.36 -0.06 3.19
CA ARG A 39 10.73 -0.23 3.69
C ARG A 39 11.65 0.92 3.25
N LYS A 40 11.53 1.37 1.99
CA LYS A 40 12.31 2.50 1.47
C LYS A 40 11.97 3.79 2.22
N GLN A 41 10.70 4.01 2.55
CA GLN A 41 10.25 5.18 3.31
C GLN A 41 10.66 5.11 4.79
N SER A 42 10.54 3.94 5.43
CA SER A 42 10.89 3.75 6.85
C SER A 42 12.38 3.92 7.13
N LYS A 43 13.26 3.53 6.20
CA LYS A 43 14.71 3.69 6.32
C LYS A 43 15.24 5.02 5.75
N CYS A 44 14.36 5.88 5.23
CA CYS A 44 14.81 7.14 4.66
C CYS A 44 15.09 8.15 5.78
N SER A 45 16.25 8.79 5.74
CA SER A 45 16.64 9.85 6.66
C SER A 45 15.90 11.17 6.39
N HIS A 46 15.24 11.30 5.24
CA HIS A 46 14.50 12.49 4.82
C HIS A 46 15.32 13.79 4.82
N ASP A 47 16.63 13.72 4.58
CA ASP A 47 17.56 14.88 4.62
C ASP A 47 17.33 15.89 3.51
N ARG A 48 16.82 15.44 2.36
CA ARG A 48 16.62 16.28 1.18
C ARG A 48 15.18 16.16 0.69
N VAL A 49 14.54 17.31 0.57
CA VAL A 49 13.18 17.48 0.09
C VAL A 49 13.14 18.50 -1.05
N HIS A 50 12.13 18.43 -1.89
CA HIS A 50 11.78 19.50 -2.81
C HIS A 50 10.39 20.04 -2.46
N GLU A 51 10.20 21.32 -2.73
CA GLU A 51 8.95 22.02 -2.49
C GLU A 51 8.07 21.98 -3.74
N THR A 52 6.77 21.75 -3.55
CA THR A 52 5.76 21.83 -4.62
C THR A 52 5.09 23.20 -4.64
N GLN A 53 4.30 23.50 -5.68
CA GLN A 53 3.49 24.72 -5.73
C GLN A 53 2.43 24.82 -4.62
N ALA A 54 2.12 23.71 -3.94
CA ALA A 54 1.25 23.67 -2.77
C ALA A 54 2.02 23.83 -1.45
N CYS A 55 3.30 24.20 -1.49
CA CYS A 55 4.19 24.31 -0.33
C CYS A 55 4.38 22.98 0.43
N ASP A 56 4.19 21.84 -0.25
CA ASP A 56 4.46 20.52 0.33
C ASP A 56 5.95 20.17 0.21
N ALA A 57 6.51 19.55 1.24
CA ALA A 57 7.82 18.94 1.25
C ALA A 57 7.76 17.48 0.80
N ILE A 58 8.24 17.18 -0.40
CA ILE A 58 8.35 15.81 -0.89
C ILE A 58 9.81 15.35 -0.81
N CYS A 59 10.06 14.18 -0.22
CA CYS A 59 11.41 13.64 -0.11
C CYS A 59 11.97 13.20 -1.47
N LEU A 60 13.15 13.70 -1.85
CA LEU A 60 13.78 13.38 -3.14
C LEU A 60 14.25 11.92 -3.25
N ARG A 61 14.54 11.24 -2.13
CA ARG A 61 15.02 9.86 -2.15
C ARG A 61 13.88 8.85 -2.18
N CYS A 62 12.86 9.04 -1.34
CA CYS A 62 11.79 8.06 -1.16
C CYS A 62 10.43 8.49 -1.72
N GLY A 63 10.28 9.73 -2.19
CA GLY A 63 9.03 10.26 -2.77
C GLY A 63 7.90 10.43 -1.75
N LYS A 64 8.18 10.33 -0.45
CA LYS A 64 7.17 10.49 0.60
C LYS A 64 6.87 11.99 0.76
N ASN A 65 5.59 12.34 0.75
CA ASN A 65 5.14 13.67 1.16
C ASN A 65 5.25 13.77 2.70
N LEU A 66 6.01 14.76 3.17
CA LEU A 66 6.29 15.02 4.59
C LEU A 66 5.37 16.10 5.17
N GLY A 67 4.41 16.60 4.38
CA GLY A 67 3.51 17.68 4.75
C GLY A 67 4.08 19.05 4.36
N PHE A 68 3.72 20.08 5.12
CA PHE A 68 4.08 21.45 4.81
C PHE A 68 5.58 21.72 4.98
N ILE A 69 6.19 22.46 4.04
CA ILE A 69 7.64 22.67 3.99
C ILE A 69 8.20 23.35 5.24
N ASP A 70 7.50 24.32 5.82
CA ASP A 70 7.98 25.02 7.02
C ASP A 70 8.03 24.09 8.24
N THR A 71 7.03 23.20 8.39
CA THR A 71 7.04 22.21 9.48
C THR A 71 8.23 21.25 9.38
N TRP A 72 8.63 20.88 8.15
CA TRP A 72 9.83 20.07 7.94
C TRP A 72 11.09 20.86 8.28
N ARG A 73 11.19 22.15 7.89
CA ARG A 73 12.35 23.01 8.19
C ARG A 73 12.53 23.20 9.70
N GLU A 74 11.45 23.46 10.44
CA GLU A 74 11.48 23.59 11.90
C GLU A 74 11.99 22.29 12.56
N GLN A 75 11.51 21.13 12.13
CA GLN A 75 11.95 19.83 12.65
C GLN A 75 13.44 19.54 12.38
N GLN A 76 13.99 20.05 11.27
CA GLN A 76 15.42 19.91 10.96
C GLN A 76 16.30 20.87 11.77
N GLN A 77 15.78 22.04 12.17
CA GLN A 77 16.50 23.00 13.01
C GLN A 77 16.56 22.57 14.49
N CYS A 78 15.60 21.76 14.94
CA CYS A 78 15.57 21.21 16.31
C CYS A 78 16.30 19.86 16.47
N LYS A 79 16.90 19.31 15.40
CA LYS A 79 17.72 18.09 15.43
C LYS A 79 19.21 18.43 15.55
#